data_AF-A0A4R4QS26-F1
#
_entry.id   AF-A0A4R4QS26-F1
#
_cell.length_a   1.000
_cell.length_b   1.000
_cell.length_c   1.000
_cell.angle_alpha   90.00
_cell.angle_beta   90.00
_cell.angle_gamma   90.00
#
_symmetry.space_group_name_H-M   'P 1'
#
loop_
_entity.id
_entity.type
_entity.pdbx_description
1 polymer ?
#
loop_
_entity_poly.entity_id
_entity_poly.type
_entity_poly.pdbx_seq_one_letter_code
_entity_poly.pdbx_strand_id
1 'polypeptide(L)' 'MNELVALLLLHHLFPEWGIMRDGEGVWRAVGPALISAPGLDGLLGSLATADRDAARRAVSLLPSG' A
#
# COMPACT_ATOMS: atom_id res chain seq x y z
N MET A 1 -2.82 -5.90 -13.63
CA MET A 1 -1.56 -5.55 -12.94
C MET A 1 -1.06 -6.78 -12.21
N ASN A 2 0.24 -7.08 -12.25
CA ASN A 2 0.79 -8.24 -11.52
C ASN A 2 0.77 -7.92 -10.01
N GLU A 3 0.21 -8.83 -9.20
CA GLU A 3 0.07 -8.67 -7.75
C GLU A 3 1.43 -8.45 -7.06
N LEU A 4 2.49 -9.11 -7.53
CA LEU A 4 3.85 -8.90 -7.03
C LEU A 4 4.38 -7.49 -7.33
N VAL A 5 4.07 -6.96 -8.51
CA VAL A 5 4.47 -5.59 -8.89
C VAL A 5 3.73 -4.57 -8.02
N ALA A 6 2.45 -4.81 -7.76
CA ALA A 6 1.66 -3.92 -6.92
C ALA A 6 2.14 -3.94 -5.45
N LEU A 7 2.56 -5.11 -4.95
CA LEU A 7 3.20 -5.25 -3.65
C LEU A 7 4.52 -4.48 -3.54
N LEU A 8 5.37 -4.57 -4.56
CA LEU A 8 6.63 -3.82 -4.59
C LEU A 8 6.37 -2.32 -4.60
N LEU A 9 5.39 -1.86 -5.38
CA LEU A 9 4.97 -0.46 -5.40
C LEU A 9 4.47 -0.02 -4.02
N LEU A 10 3.63 -0.84 -3.38
CA LEU A 10 3.10 -0.57 -2.05
C LEU A 10 4.21 -0.44 -1.00
N HIS A 11 5.17 -1.36 -0.97
CA HIS A 11 6.31 -1.26 -0.05
C HIS A 11 7.16 -0.01 -0.31
N HIS A 12 7.27 0.42 -1.57
CA HIS A 12 7.99 1.63 -1.91
C HIS A 12 7.24 2.90 -1.48
N LEU A 13 5.92 2.92 -1.63
CA LEU A 13 5.07 4.06 -1.26
C LEU A 13 4.82 4.18 0.24
N PHE A 14 4.82 3.05 0.96
CA PHE A 14 4.53 2.95 2.37
C PHE A 14 5.67 2.19 3.09
N PRO A 15 6.90 2.75 3.14
CA PRO A 15 8.07 2.03 3.65
C PRO A 15 7.96 1.65 5.13
N GLU A 16 7.22 2.43 5.91
CA GLU A 16 6.99 2.18 7.34
C GLU A 16 5.89 1.13 7.62
N TRP A 17 5.27 0.60 6.57
CA TRP A 17 4.16 -0.35 6.69
C TRP A 17 4.59 -1.76 6.28
N GLY A 18 4.42 -2.71 7.19
CA GLY A 18 4.50 -4.14 6.89
C GLY A 18 3.24 -4.60 6.17
N ILE A 19 3.33 -4.76 4.85
CA ILE A 19 2.21 -5.17 3.98
C ILE A 19 2.34 -6.65 3.63
N MET A 20 1.26 -7.40 3.84
CA MET A 20 1.22 -8.83 3.55
C MET A 20 -0.19 -9.29 3.19
N ARG A 21 -0.28 -10.45 2.55
CA ARG A 21 -1.54 -11.18 2.35
C ARG A 21 -1.53 -12.38 3.29
N ASP A 22 -2.57 -12.52 4.12
CA ASP A 22 -2.67 -13.64 5.05
C ASP A 22 -3.16 -14.92 4.36
N GLY A 23 -3.16 -16.04 5.10
CA GLY A 23 -3.57 -17.35 4.60
C GLY A 23 -5.05 -17.45 4.16
N GLU A 24 -5.88 -16.49 4.58
CA GLU A 24 -7.29 -16.37 4.18
C GLU A 24 -7.45 -15.48 2.94
N GLY A 25 -6.34 -14.98 2.38
CA GLY A 25 -6.34 -14.12 1.21
C GLY A 25 -6.67 -12.66 1.50
N VAL A 26 -6.72 -12.25 2.77
CA VAL A 26 -7.00 -10.87 3.21
C VAL A 26 -5.70 -10.07 3.23
N TRP A 27 -5.76 -8.85 2.71
CA TRP A 27 -4.65 -7.91 2.75
C TRP A 27 -4.54 -7.24 4.11
N ARG A 28 -3.33 -7.20 4.66
CA ARG A 28 -3.02 -6.53 5.92
C ARG A 28 -1.88 -5.56 5.74
N ALA A 29 -1.99 -4.39 6.37
CA ALA A 29 -0.90 -3.46 6.54
C ALA A 29 -0.74 -3.14 8.03
N VAL A 30 0.49 -3.33 8.53
CA VAL A 30 0.86 -3.10 9.93
C VAL A 30 1.81 -1.92 9.99
N GLY A 31 1.42 -0.87 10.70
CA GLY A 31 2.24 0.32 10.94
C GLY A 31 1.71 1.06 12.16
N PRO A 32 1.51 2.40 12.09
CA PRO A 32 0.84 3.16 13.14
C PRO A 32 -0.58 2.67 13.49
N ALA A 33 -1.24 1.98 12.56
CA ALA A 33 -2.50 1.29 12.77
C ALA A 33 -2.47 -0.08 12.08
N LEU A 34 -3.41 -0.96 12.45
CA LEU A 34 -3.67 -2.21 11.73
C LEU A 34 -4.79 -1.97 10.71
N ILE A 35 -4.50 -2.17 9.44
CA ILE A 35 -5.48 -2.08 8.35
C ILE A 35 -5.66 -3.46 7.75
N SER A 36 -6.92 -3.85 7.56
CA SER A 36 -7.31 -5.09 6.89
C SER A 36 -8.29 -4.80 5.77
N ALA A 37 -8.08 -5.39 4.60
CA ALA A 37 -8.97 -5.24 3.45
C ALA A 37 -9.09 -6.55 2.67
N PRO A 38 -10.28 -6.87 2.12
CA PRO A 38 -10.48 -8.09 1.33
C PRO A 38 -9.78 -8.04 -0.04
N GLY A 39 -9.35 -6.86 -0.47
CA GLY A 39 -8.72 -6.64 -1.77
C GLY A 39 -7.72 -5.49 -1.72
N LEU A 40 -6.83 -5.48 -2.71
CA LEU A 40 -5.71 -4.55 -2.78
C LEU A 40 -6.16 -3.10 -2.93
N ASP A 41 -7.20 -2.84 -3.70
CA ASP A 41 -7.74 -1.49 -3.92
C ASP A 41 -8.31 -0.90 -2.62
N GLY A 42 -9.00 -1.72 -1.81
CA GLY A 42 -9.48 -1.32 -0.50
C GLY A 42 -8.35 -1.06 0.49
N LEU A 43 -7.26 -1.86 0.42
CA LEU A 43 -6.06 -1.62 1.21
C LEU A 43 -5.42 -0.29 0.82
N LEU A 44 -5.24 -0.02 -0.47
CA LEU A 44 -4.67 1.20 -1.02
C LEU A 44 -5.43 2.45 -0.57
N GLY A 45 -6.76 2.45 -0.66
CA GLY A 45 -7.59 3.57 -0.20
C GLY A 45 -7.46 3.84 1.31
N SER A 46 -7.37 2.78 2.10
CA SER A 46 -7.19 2.87 3.56
C SER A 46 -5.80 3.39 3.92
N LEU A 47 -4.75 2.87 3.26
CA LEU A 47 -3.37 3.31 3.42
C LEU A 47 -3.17 4.78 3.03
N ALA A 48 -3.76 5.22 1.90
CA ALA A 48 -3.70 6.61 1.47
C ALA A 48 -4.39 7.58 2.47
N THR A 49 -5.38 7.09 3.21
CA THR A 49 -6.03 7.86 4.27
C THR A 49 -5.16 7.93 5.53
N ALA A 50 -4.50 6.82 5.87
CA ALA A 50 -3.64 6.69 7.05
C ALA A 50 -2.29 7.40 6.90
N ASP A 51 -1.73 7.44 5.69
CA ASP A 51 -0.47 8.11 5.37
C ASP A 51 -0.66 8.99 4.12
N ARG A 52 -0.98 10.26 4.38
CA ARG A 52 -1.18 11.27 3.33
C ARG A 52 0.11 11.66 2.59
N ASP A 53 1.28 11.40 3.18
CA ASP A 53 2.57 11.69 2.53
C ASP A 53 2.92 10.65 1.46
N ALA A 54 2.28 9.48 1.48
CA ALA A 54 2.41 8.48 0.43
C ALA A 54 2.04 9.03 -0.96
N ALA A 55 1.07 9.96 -1.04
CA ALA A 55 0.73 10.61 -2.30
C ALA A 55 1.89 11.45 -2.85
N ARG A 56 2.65 12.13 -1.98
CA ARG A 56 3.85 12.88 -2.38
C ARG A 56 4.94 11.94 -2.90
N ARG A 57 5.12 10.78 -2.25
CA ARG A 57 6.04 9.73 -2.73
C ARG A 57 5.60 9.17 -4.08
N ALA A 58 4.30 8.94 -4.28
CA ALA A 58 3.77 8.48 -5.56
C ALA A 58 4.01 9.46 -6.70
N VAL A 59 3.80 10.76 -6.47
CA VAL A 59 4.08 11.81 -7.46
C VAL A 59 5.56 11.83 -7.87
N SER A 60 6.49 11.56 -6.94
CA SER A 60 7.92 11.51 -7.25
C SER A 60 8.34 10.37 -8.18
N LEU A 61 7.47 9.36 -8.36
CA LEU A 61 7.70 8.23 -9.27
C LEU A 61 7.16 8.48 -10.68
N LEU A 62 6.33 9.50 -10.86
CA LEU A 62 5.86 9.88 -12.18
C LEU A 62 7.02 10.60 -12.88
N PRO A 63 7.36 10.22 -14.13
CA PRO A 63 8.35 10.97 -14.88
C PRO A 63 7.87 12.42 -15.00
N SER A 64 8.74 13.37 -14.64
CA SER A 64 8.54 14.79 -14.94
C SER A 64 8.41 14.90 -16.46
N GLY A 65 7.18 15.16 -16.93
CA GLY A 65 6.92 15.41 -18.34
C GLY A 65 7.63 16.65 -18.85
#